data_AF-A0A7Y0DPC5-F1
#
_entry.id   AF-A0A7Y0DPC5-F1
#
_cell.length_a   1.000
_cell.length_b   1.000
_cell.length_c   1.000
_cell.angle_alpha   90.00
_cell.angle_beta   90.00
_cell.angle_gamma   90.00
#
_symmetry.space_group_name_H-M   'P 1'
#
loop_
_entity.id
_entity.type
_entity.pdbx_description
1 polymer ?
#
loop_
_entity_poly.entity_id
_entity_poly.type
_entity_poly.pdbx_seq_one_letter_code
_entity_poly.pdbx_strand_id
1 'polypeptide(L)'
;MIHKSHALSVMRQAELLGLSRSNVYYLPQAVSQSDLALMHRMDALHLEYPFAGARMLRDMLGLEGLVVGRRHVGTLMAKMGIEAIYRKRNTSKPHPEHRIYPYLLRDMVIDRPNQVWTTDLTYIPMRRGFVYLVAIVDWATRKVLAHQVS
;
A
#
# COMPACT_ATOMS: atom_id res chain seq x y z
N MET A 1 -5.89 -27.81 22.99
CA MET A 1 -6.99 -26.92 23.45
C MET A 1 -6.65 -26.49 24.87
N ILE A 2 -6.79 -25.21 25.23
CA ILE A 2 -6.38 -24.70 26.56
C ILE A 2 -7.52 -24.94 27.56
N HIS A 3 -7.22 -25.54 28.70
CA HIS A 3 -8.22 -25.92 29.70
C HIS A 3 -7.86 -25.39 31.09
N LYS A 4 -8.82 -24.76 31.75
CA LYS A 4 -8.64 -24.22 33.12
C LYS A 4 -8.48 -25.32 34.18
N SER A 5 -8.98 -26.53 33.91
CA SER A 5 -8.90 -27.69 34.79
C SER A 5 -7.63 -28.54 34.61
N HIS A 6 -6.71 -28.13 33.74
CA HIS A 6 -5.47 -28.87 33.51
C HIS A 6 -4.48 -28.68 34.68
N ALA A 7 -3.58 -29.64 34.90
CA ALA A 7 -2.50 -29.56 35.88
C ALA A 7 -1.49 -28.41 35.62
N LEU A 8 -1.52 -27.84 34.41
CA LEU A 8 -0.64 -26.73 34.01
C LEU A 8 -1.44 -25.44 34.06
N SER A 9 -0.82 -24.35 34.52
CA SER A 9 -1.47 -23.04 34.50
C SER A 9 -1.82 -22.62 33.07
N VAL A 10 -2.87 -21.81 32.91
CA VAL A 10 -3.28 -21.24 31.62
C VAL A 10 -2.12 -20.49 30.94
N MET A 11 -1.26 -19.84 31.73
CA MET A 11 -0.06 -19.17 31.24
C MET A 11 0.94 -20.16 30.63
N ARG A 12 1.23 -21.27 31.31
CA ARG A 12 2.15 -22.28 30.81
C ARG A 12 1.60 -22.99 29.58
N GLN A 13 0.30 -23.25 29.53
CA GLN A 13 -0.37 -23.80 28.35
C GLN A 13 -0.28 -22.85 27.14
N ALA A 14 -0.49 -21.54 27.34
CA ALA A 14 -0.36 -20.54 26.27
C ALA A 14 1.08 -20.45 25.73
N GLU A 15 2.07 -20.44 26.63
CA GLU A 15 3.49 -20.42 26.30
C GLU A 15 3.91 -21.65 25.48
N LEU A 16 3.51 -22.86 25.91
CA LEU A 16 3.81 -24.11 25.20
C LEU A 16 3.18 -24.17 23.80
N LEU A 17 2.07 -23.46 23.59
CA LEU A 17 1.37 -23.38 22.30
C LEU A 17 1.83 -22.19 21.44
N GLY A 18 2.78 -21.36 21.92
CA GLY A 18 3.22 -20.17 21.22
C GLY A 18 2.14 -19.09 21.08
N LEU A 19 1.13 -19.08 21.95
CA LEU A 19 0.02 -18.14 21.93
C LEU A 19 0.20 -17.05 22.99
N SER A 20 -0.22 -15.83 22.68
CA SER A 20 -0.32 -14.79 23.72
C SER A 20 -1.40 -15.18 24.75
N ARG A 21 -1.17 -14.85 26.02
CA ARG A 21 -2.13 -15.11 27.08
C ARG A 21 -3.49 -14.41 26.83
N SER A 22 -3.50 -13.24 26.20
CA SER A 22 -4.73 -12.50 25.90
C SER A 22 -5.62 -13.23 24.88
N ASN A 23 -5.02 -13.88 23.88
CA ASN A 23 -5.76 -14.68 22.90
C ASN A 23 -6.50 -15.87 23.51
N VAL A 24 -6.04 -16.40 24.64
CA VAL A 24 -6.72 -17.50 25.34
C VAL A 24 -8.12 -17.12 25.82
N TYR A 25 -8.31 -15.84 26.16
CA TYR A 25 -9.59 -15.32 26.64
C TYR A 25 -10.41 -14.66 25.53
N TYR A 26 -9.82 -14.48 24.35
CA TYR A 26 -10.52 -13.88 23.23
C TYR A 26 -11.58 -14.85 22.70
N LEU A 27 -12.83 -14.44 22.73
CA LEU A 27 -13.91 -15.12 22.05
C LEU A 27 -14.05 -14.51 20.65
N PRO A 28 -13.95 -15.31 19.57
CA PRO A 28 -14.08 -14.79 18.22
C PRO A 28 -15.46 -14.16 18.04
N GLN A 29 -15.47 -12.87 17.69
CA GLN A 29 -16.70 -12.17 17.38
C GLN A 29 -17.17 -12.58 15.97
N ALA A 30 -18.41 -13.07 15.88
CA ALA A 30 -19.04 -13.37 14.62
C ALA A 30 -19.10 -12.14 13.72
N VAL A 31 -18.99 -12.34 12.42
CA VAL A 31 -19.23 -11.28 11.43
C VAL A 31 -20.70 -10.88 11.53
N SER A 32 -21.00 -9.59 11.50
CA SER A 32 -22.39 -9.11 11.48
C SER A 32 -23.10 -9.59 10.21
N GLN A 33 -24.42 -9.77 10.24
CA GLN A 33 -25.18 -10.21 9.05
C GLN A 33 -25.05 -9.21 7.89
N SER A 34 -24.97 -7.92 8.18
CA SER A 34 -24.71 -6.87 7.19
C SER A 34 -23.33 -7.02 6.55
N ASP A 35 -22.30 -7.29 7.36
CA ASP A 35 -20.95 -7.50 6.84
C ASP A 35 -20.85 -8.80 6.04
N LEU A 36 -21.55 -9.87 6.43
CA LEU A 36 -21.61 -11.10 5.64
C LEU A 36 -22.23 -10.85 4.26
N ALA A 37 -23.36 -10.14 4.20
CA ALA A 37 -24.00 -9.79 2.93
C ALA A 37 -23.06 -8.94 2.05
N LEU A 38 -22.35 -7.99 2.67
CA LEU A 38 -21.37 -7.17 1.98
C LEU A 38 -20.17 -7.98 1.49
N MET A 39 -19.65 -8.91 2.31
CA MET A 39 -18.57 -9.82 1.94
C MET A 39 -18.97 -10.71 0.77
N HIS A 40 -20.18 -11.25 0.75
CA HIS A 40 -20.69 -12.03 -0.39
C HIS A 40 -20.74 -11.20 -1.68
N ARG A 41 -21.20 -9.95 -1.61
CA ARG A 41 -21.22 -9.08 -2.78
C ARG A 41 -19.81 -8.72 -3.26
N MET A 42 -18.91 -8.41 -2.33
CA MET A 42 -17.51 -8.12 -2.61
C MET A 42 -16.80 -9.33 -3.24
N ASP A 43 -17.10 -10.55 -2.81
CA ASP A 43 -16.56 -11.79 -3.37
C ASP A 43 -16.98 -11.96 -4.84
N ALA A 44 -18.28 -11.77 -5.12
CA ALA A 44 -18.79 -11.81 -6.50
C ALA A 44 -18.13 -10.74 -7.40
N LEU A 45 -17.99 -9.51 -6.89
CA LEU A 45 -17.29 -8.44 -7.61
C LEU A 45 -15.80 -8.76 -7.80
N HIS A 46 -15.16 -9.44 -6.86
CA HIS A 46 -13.75 -9.82 -6.98
C HIS A 46 -13.52 -10.88 -8.06
N LEU A 47 -14.45 -11.83 -8.21
CA LEU A 47 -14.40 -12.82 -9.29
C LEU A 47 -14.51 -12.18 -10.68
N GLU A 48 -15.35 -11.15 -10.82
CA GLU A 48 -15.54 -10.44 -12.09
C GLU A 48 -14.43 -9.39 -12.35
N TYR A 49 -14.00 -8.70 -11.29
CA TYR A 49 -13.04 -7.59 -11.33
C TYR A 49 -11.87 -7.84 -10.36
N PRO A 50 -10.98 -8.81 -10.63
CA PRO A 50 -9.91 -9.19 -9.70
C PRO A 50 -8.92 -8.06 -9.39
N PHE A 51 -8.82 -7.05 -10.25
CA PHE A 51 -8.00 -5.85 -10.06
C PHE A 51 -8.64 -4.78 -9.16
N ALA A 52 -9.91 -4.93 -8.78
CA ALA A 52 -10.63 -3.94 -7.99
C ALA A 52 -10.17 -3.96 -6.52
N GLY A 53 -9.42 -2.94 -6.11
CA GLY A 53 -9.05 -2.74 -4.71
C GLY A 53 -10.15 -2.07 -3.90
N ALA A 54 -9.91 -1.89 -2.59
CA ALA A 54 -10.89 -1.32 -1.65
C ALA A 54 -11.52 0.02 -2.08
N ARG A 55 -10.78 0.86 -2.84
CA ARG A 55 -11.33 2.11 -3.38
C ARG A 55 -12.34 1.84 -4.51
N MET A 56 -11.99 0.98 -5.46
CA MET A 56 -12.87 0.66 -6.59
C MET A 56 -14.08 -0.13 -6.14
N LEU A 57 -13.90 -1.13 -5.27
CA LEU A 57 -15.01 -1.90 -4.70
C LEU A 57 -15.98 -1.01 -3.95
N ARG A 58 -15.50 -0.04 -3.14
CA ARG A 58 -16.35 0.97 -2.52
C ARG A 58 -17.20 1.72 -3.56
N ASP A 59 -16.59 2.14 -4.66
CA ASP A 59 -17.29 2.91 -5.69
C ASP A 59 -18.34 2.05 -6.42
N MET A 60 -17.98 0.81 -6.78
CA MET A 60 -18.90 -0.17 -7.38
C MET A 60 -20.10 -0.46 -6.48
N LEU A 61 -19.85 -0.72 -5.18
CA LEU A 61 -20.90 -0.92 -4.18
C LEU A 61 -21.78 0.33 -4.04
N GLY A 62 -21.18 1.53 -4.10
CA GLY A 62 -21.91 2.79 -4.09
C GLY A 62 -22.86 2.95 -5.29
N LEU A 63 -22.46 2.50 -6.48
CA LEU A 63 -23.32 2.48 -7.67
C LEU A 63 -24.50 1.51 -7.54
N GLU A 64 -24.36 0.48 -6.71
CA GLU A 64 -25.43 -0.47 -6.35
C GLU A 64 -26.29 0.00 -5.17
N GLY A 65 -26.04 1.21 -4.64
CA GLY A 65 -26.76 1.77 -3.49
C GLY A 65 -26.25 1.29 -2.12
N LEU A 66 -25.17 0.50 -2.08
CA LEU A 66 -24.53 0.03 -0.85
C LEU A 66 -23.49 1.05 -0.37
N VAL A 67 -23.92 1.98 0.48
CA VAL A 67 -23.05 3.04 1.02
C VAL A 67 -22.13 2.48 2.10
N VAL A 68 -20.87 2.29 1.77
CA VAL A 68 -19.83 1.78 2.69
C VAL A 68 -18.55 2.62 2.62
N GLY A 69 -17.83 2.75 3.74
CA GLY A 69 -16.54 3.44 3.79
C GLY A 69 -15.38 2.59 3.25
N ARG A 70 -14.41 3.23 2.58
CA ARG A 70 -13.19 2.56 2.05
C ARG A 70 -12.44 1.73 3.11
N ARG A 71 -12.34 2.22 4.34
CA ARG A 71 -11.65 1.52 5.44
C ARG A 71 -12.37 0.24 5.83
N HIS A 72 -13.70 0.26 5.82
CA HIS A 72 -14.53 -0.91 6.12
C HIS A 72 -14.36 -1.97 5.04
N VAL A 73 -14.47 -1.59 3.77
CA VAL A 73 -14.18 -2.47 2.63
C VAL A 73 -12.79 -3.09 2.76
N GLY A 74 -11.75 -2.29 3.05
CA GLY A 74 -10.40 -2.80 3.25
C GLY A 74 -10.26 -3.78 4.42
N THR A 75 -11.01 -3.57 5.50
CA THR A 75 -11.03 -4.48 6.67
C THR A 75 -11.68 -5.80 6.31
N LEU A 76 -12.79 -5.78 5.57
CA LEU A 76 -13.48 -6.98 5.10
C LEU A 76 -12.64 -7.73 4.06
N MET A 77 -12.01 -7.03 3.12
CA MET A 77 -11.06 -7.64 2.17
C MET A 77 -9.96 -8.42 2.89
N ALA A 78 -9.33 -7.80 3.90
CA ALA A 78 -8.30 -8.45 4.71
C ALA A 78 -8.84 -9.67 5.48
N LYS A 79 -10.07 -9.58 6.01
CA LYS A 79 -10.73 -10.69 6.70
C LYS A 79 -11.08 -11.85 5.76
N MET A 80 -11.43 -11.56 4.51
CA MET A 80 -11.71 -12.54 3.45
C MET A 80 -10.45 -13.12 2.81
N GLY A 81 -9.29 -12.46 2.98
CA GLY A 81 -8.05 -12.83 2.29
C GLY A 81 -8.04 -12.47 0.80
N ILE A 82 -8.87 -11.52 0.37
CA ILE A 82 -8.89 -11.04 -1.02
C ILE A 82 -8.09 -9.74 -1.15
N GLU A 83 -7.37 -9.60 -2.26
CA GLU A 83 -6.59 -8.41 -2.59
C GLU A 83 -6.71 -8.07 -4.08
N ALA A 84 -6.40 -6.82 -4.45
CA ALA A 84 -6.43 -6.43 -5.86
C ALA A 84 -5.27 -7.08 -6.63
N ILE A 85 -5.62 -7.91 -7.60
CA ILE A 85 -4.69 -8.63 -8.47
C ILE A 85 -4.52 -7.86 -9.77
N TYR A 86 -3.37 -7.21 -9.94
CA TYR A 86 -2.98 -6.59 -11.20
C TYR A 86 -1.48 -6.65 -11.36
N ARG A 87 -1.01 -6.60 -12.62
CA ARG A 87 0.42 -6.46 -12.91
C ARG A 87 0.90 -5.10 -12.40
N LYS A 88 1.58 -5.11 -11.24
CA LYS A 88 2.33 -3.95 -10.79
C LYS A 88 3.39 -3.64 -11.85
N ARG A 89 3.44 -2.39 -12.32
CA ARG A 89 4.52 -1.93 -13.19
C ARG A 89 5.83 -2.17 -12.45
N ASN A 90 6.66 -3.06 -12.97
CA ASN A 90 8.01 -3.26 -12.45
C ASN A 90 8.98 -2.39 -13.27
N THR A 91 8.85 -1.06 -13.11
CA THR A 91 9.71 -0.06 -13.77
C THR A 91 11.16 -0.11 -13.30
N SER A 92 11.44 -0.94 -12.29
CA SER A 92 12.74 -0.99 -11.62
C SER A 92 13.49 -2.30 -11.87
N LYS A 93 13.07 -3.15 -12.82
CA LYS A 93 13.92 -4.27 -13.27
C LYS A 93 15.02 -3.72 -14.17
N PRO A 94 16.28 -3.65 -13.72
CA PRO A 94 17.37 -3.31 -14.62
C PRO A 94 17.52 -4.42 -15.65
N HIS A 95 17.89 -4.07 -16.89
CA HIS A 95 18.34 -5.07 -17.85
C HIS A 95 19.62 -5.73 -17.28
N PRO A 96 19.81 -7.06 -17.44
CA PRO A 96 20.97 -7.75 -16.87
C PRO A 96 22.33 -7.16 -17.29
N GLU A 97 22.39 -6.57 -18.48
CA GLU A 97 23.61 -5.94 -19.02
C GLU A 97 23.84 -4.50 -18.53
N HIS A 98 22.87 -3.91 -17.83
CA HIS A 98 23.05 -2.55 -17.30
C HIS A 98 24.04 -2.57 -16.14
N ARG A 99 25.20 -1.93 -16.36
CA ARG A 99 26.19 -1.71 -15.31
C ARG A 99 25.55 -0.91 -14.16
N ILE A 100 25.64 -1.46 -12.95
CA ILE A 100 25.27 -0.75 -11.73
C ILE A 100 26.42 0.19 -11.36
N TYR A 101 26.15 1.49 -11.36
CA TYR A 101 27.11 2.49 -10.89
C TYR A 101 26.94 2.72 -9.38
N PRO A 102 28.04 2.91 -8.63
CA PRO A 102 27.95 3.28 -7.23
C PRO A 102 27.24 4.62 -7.09
N TYR A 103 26.32 4.72 -6.14
CA TYR A 103 25.67 5.99 -5.81
C TYR A 103 26.66 6.86 -5.02
N LEU A 104 27.30 7.80 -5.70
CA LEU A 104 28.39 8.61 -5.14
C LEU A 104 27.94 9.57 -4.02
N LEU A 105 26.64 9.85 -3.91
CA LEU A 105 26.09 10.70 -2.85
C LEU A 105 25.72 9.92 -1.59
N ARG A 106 26.00 8.61 -1.55
CA ARG A 106 25.74 7.78 -0.36
C ARG A 106 26.56 8.32 0.81
N ASP A 107 25.89 8.50 1.96
CA ASP A 107 26.47 8.99 3.22
C ASP A 107 27.06 10.41 3.16
N MET A 108 26.85 11.14 2.07
CA MET A 108 27.28 12.54 1.94
C MET A 108 26.29 13.46 2.68
N VAL A 109 26.80 14.22 3.64
CA VAL A 109 26.05 15.32 4.27
C VAL A 109 26.00 16.48 3.27
N ILE A 110 24.79 16.89 2.89
CA ILE A 110 24.54 17.99 1.95
C ILE A 110 23.91 19.14 2.73
N ASP A 111 24.74 20.03 3.28
CA ASP A 111 24.34 21.08 4.22
C ASP A 111 24.63 22.52 3.75
N ARG A 112 25.26 22.68 2.59
CA ARG A 112 25.57 24.00 2.01
C ARG A 112 25.02 24.18 0.59
N PRO A 113 24.64 25.41 0.20
CA PRO A 113 24.26 25.72 -1.17
C PRO A 113 25.38 25.36 -2.18
N ASN A 114 25.00 25.01 -3.40
CA ASN A 114 25.88 24.66 -4.52
C ASN A 114 26.81 23.45 -4.29
N GLN A 115 26.47 22.56 -3.35
CA GLN A 115 27.23 21.33 -3.13
C GLN A 115 26.77 20.20 -4.06
N VAL A 116 25.45 20.06 -4.25
CA VAL A 116 24.83 19.04 -5.11
C VAL A 116 23.67 19.69 -5.85
N TRP A 117 23.63 19.49 -7.16
CA TRP A 117 22.49 19.86 -8.00
C TRP A 117 21.76 18.60 -8.45
N THR A 118 20.44 18.70 -8.52
CA THR A 118 19.59 17.67 -9.11
C THR A 118 18.85 18.26 -10.30
N THR A 119 18.57 17.42 -11.29
CA THR A 119 17.80 17.79 -12.47
C THR A 119 16.65 16.83 -12.61
N ASP A 120 15.46 17.37 -12.86
CA ASP A 120 14.29 16.58 -13.21
C ASP A 120 13.73 17.03 -14.56
N LEU A 121 13.22 16.07 -15.33
CA LEU A 121 12.51 16.29 -16.58
C LEU A 121 11.05 15.86 -16.40
N THR A 122 10.16 16.84 -16.39
CA THR A 122 8.72 16.62 -16.22
C THR A 122 7.98 16.94 -17.52
N TYR A 123 7.04 16.07 -17.87
CA TYR A 123 6.13 16.26 -19.00
C TYR A 123 4.83 16.88 -18.47
N ILE A 124 4.53 18.11 -18.89
CA ILE A 124 3.33 18.82 -18.46
C ILE A 124 2.25 18.63 -19.53
N PRO A 125 1.13 17.93 -19.21
CA PRO A 125 0.06 17.72 -20.17
C PRO A 125 -0.65 19.04 -20.49
N MET A 126 -0.88 19.29 -21.79
CA MET A 126 -1.57 20.46 -22.30
C MET A 126 -2.86 20.05 -23.02
N ARG A 127 -3.74 21.02 -23.32
CA ARG A 127 -4.98 20.74 -24.09
C ARG A 127 -4.71 20.06 -25.44
N ARG A 128 -3.55 20.34 -26.05
CA ARG A 128 -3.06 19.71 -27.27
C ARG A 128 -1.59 19.34 -27.08
N GLY A 129 -1.32 18.07 -26.79
CA GLY A 129 0.04 17.56 -26.58
C GLY A 129 0.57 17.82 -25.17
N PHE A 130 1.87 18.05 -25.07
CA PHE A 130 2.59 18.23 -23.82
C PHE A 130 3.77 19.18 -24.04
N VAL A 131 4.21 19.84 -22.97
CA VAL A 131 5.47 20.59 -22.95
C VAL A 131 6.45 19.90 -22.02
N TYR A 132 7.74 20.05 -22.31
CA TYR A 132 8.83 19.54 -21.51
C TYR A 132 9.30 20.63 -20.57
N LEU A 133 9.35 20.34 -19.27
CA LEU A 133 9.99 21.18 -18.27
C LEU A 133 11.25 20.48 -17.77
N VAL A 134 12.39 21.13 -17.92
CA VAL A 134 13.63 20.77 -17.22
C VAL A 134 13.87 21.78 -16.11
N ALA A 135 14.15 21.31 -14.91
CA ALA A 135 14.53 22.17 -13.78
C ALA A 135 15.83 21.67 -13.15
N ILE A 136 16.78 22.58 -12.95
CA ILE A 136 17.98 22.36 -12.15
C ILE A 136 17.71 22.93 -10.75
N VAL A 137 17.84 22.09 -9.74
CA VAL A 137 17.51 22.40 -8.35
C VAL A 137 18.74 22.20 -7.47
N ASP A 138 19.03 23.18 -6.62
CA ASP A 138 20.02 23.05 -5.57
C ASP A 138 19.48 22.16 -4.43
N TRP A 139 20.22 21.11 -4.09
CA TRP A 139 19.74 20.10 -3.14
C TRP A 139 19.60 20.63 -1.71
N ALA A 140 20.54 21.48 -1.26
CA ALA A 140 20.57 22.00 0.10
C ALA A 140 19.47 23.05 0.33
N THR A 141 19.33 23.99 -0.60
CA THR A 141 18.40 25.12 -0.46
C THR A 141 17.02 24.86 -1.04
N ARG A 142 16.86 23.79 -1.84
CA ARG A 142 15.63 23.46 -2.60
C ARG A 142 15.21 24.54 -3.61
N LYS A 143 16.10 25.49 -3.93
CA LYS A 143 15.83 26.54 -4.91
C LYS A 143 16.03 26.02 -6.33
N VAL A 144 15.15 26.43 -7.23
CA VAL A 144 15.35 26.26 -8.67
C VAL A 144 16.42 27.25 -9.11
N LEU A 145 17.52 26.73 -9.65
CA LEU A 145 18.64 27.53 -10.15
C LEU A 145 18.42 27.96 -11.60
N ALA A 146 17.86 27.06 -12.40
CA ALA A 146 17.53 27.31 -13.80
C ALA A 146 16.38 26.40 -14.22
N HIS A 147 15.60 26.84 -15.20
CA HIS A 147 14.60 26.00 -15.84
C HIS A 147 14.46 26.36 -17.32
N GLN A 148 13.99 25.40 -18.12
CA GLN A 148 13.64 25.60 -19.51
C GLN A 148 12.34 24.88 -19.82
N VAL A 149 11.51 25.51 -20.64
CA VAL A 149 10.27 24.93 -21.18
C VAL A 149 10.38 24.88 -22.70
N SER A 150 10.02 23.74 -23.30
CA SER A 150 9.96 23.53 -24.75
C SER A 150 8.76 22.71 -25.16
#